data_AF-A0A965R2X2-F1
#
_entry.id   AF-A0A965R2X2-F1
#
_cell.length_a   1.000
_cell.length_b   1.000
_cell.length_c   1.000
_cell.angle_alpha   90.00
_cell.angle_beta   90.00
_cell.angle_gamma   90.00
#
_symmetry.space_group_name_H-M   'P 1'
#
loop_
_entity.id
_entity.type
_entity.pdbx_description
1 polymer ?
#
loop_
_entity_poly.entity_id
_entity_poly.type
_entity_poly.pdbx_seq_one_letter_code
_entity_poly.pdbx_strand_id
1 'polypeptide(L)'
;PDAVRTEFSWVAPHGAGSLIASSLIGWQSIRFEVTEFGDSGESGERWVYTPSLGAFHVHVDEVGNYLVTENRLRSLMDNGTNDILSIREEFDRVLGGPWDRELETFREVADESSVTWLHRVG
;
A
#
# COMPACT_ATOMS: atom_id res chain seq x y z
N PRO A 1 -3.29 13.39 18.65
CA PRO A 1 -3.60 14.84 18.56
C PRO A 1 -3.04 15.57 17.31
N ASP A 2 -2.08 15.02 16.55
CA ASP A 2 -1.46 15.75 15.41
C ASP A 2 -1.64 15.09 14.03
N ALA A 3 -2.51 14.08 13.90
CA ALA A 3 -2.84 13.44 12.63
C ALA A 3 -4.33 13.16 12.54
N VAL A 4 -4.88 13.28 11.33
CA VAL A 4 -6.27 12.94 11.00
C VAL A 4 -6.27 11.84 9.93
N ARG A 5 -7.20 10.89 10.03
CA ARG A 5 -7.41 9.84 9.04
C ARG A 5 -8.74 10.06 8.33
N THR A 6 -8.77 9.76 7.05
CA THR A 6 -9.99 9.64 6.27
C THR A 6 -9.91 8.41 5.38
N GLU A 7 -11.06 7.89 4.98
CA GLU A 7 -11.19 6.76 4.08
C GLU A 7 -12.28 7.09 3.05
N PHE A 8 -12.05 6.68 1.81
CA PHE A 8 -12.96 6.94 0.70
C PHE A 8 -12.98 5.77 -0.27
N SER A 9 -14.14 5.13 -0.39
CA SER A 9 -14.39 4.11 -1.42
C SER A 9 -14.80 4.78 -2.72
N TRP A 10 -14.34 4.24 -3.85
CA TRP A 10 -14.54 4.80 -5.17
C TRP A 10 -14.81 3.72 -6.21
N VAL A 11 -15.40 4.12 -7.34
CA VAL A 11 -15.59 3.29 -8.54
C VAL A 11 -15.14 4.13 -9.74
N ALA A 12 -14.21 3.60 -10.53
CA ALA A 12 -13.66 4.26 -11.69
C ALA A 12 -13.10 3.21 -12.67
N PRO A 13 -12.78 3.59 -13.93
CA PRO A 13 -12.10 2.69 -14.86
C PRO A 13 -10.75 2.19 -14.32
N HIS A 14 -10.33 1.02 -14.80
CA HIS A 14 -9.02 0.44 -14.46
C HIS A 14 -7.88 1.45 -14.68
N GLY A 15 -6.94 1.48 -13.74
CA GLY A 15 -5.80 2.40 -13.70
C GLY A 15 -6.07 3.71 -12.96
N ALA A 16 -7.31 3.98 -12.53
CA ALA A 16 -7.62 5.16 -11.74
C ALA A 16 -6.85 5.21 -10.41
N GLY A 17 -6.58 4.06 -9.78
CA GLY A 17 -5.79 3.96 -8.55
C GLY A 17 -4.38 4.52 -8.73
N SER A 18 -3.73 4.24 -9.86
CA SER A 18 -2.41 4.79 -10.19
C SER A 18 -2.44 6.33 -10.36
N LEU A 19 -3.52 6.87 -10.92
CA LEU A 19 -3.72 8.32 -11.09
C LEU A 19 -3.97 9.01 -9.75
N ILE A 20 -4.74 8.38 -8.86
CA ILE A 20 -4.96 8.87 -7.50
C ILE A 20 -3.62 8.86 -6.74
N ALA A 21 -2.92 7.72 -6.72
CA ALA A 21 -1.65 7.57 -6.01
C ALA A 21 -0.61 8.60 -6.49
N SER A 22 -0.42 8.74 -7.80
CA SER A 22 0.52 9.73 -8.36
C SER A 22 0.16 11.18 -8.01
N SER A 23 -1.14 11.52 -8.00
CA SER A 23 -1.61 12.84 -7.57
C SER A 23 -1.33 13.10 -6.09
N LEU A 24 -1.48 12.09 -5.24
CA LEU A 24 -1.26 12.16 -3.80
C LEU A 24 0.22 12.20 -3.41
N ILE A 25 1.13 11.58 -4.18
CA ILE A 25 2.59 11.62 -3.93
C ILE A 25 3.11 13.06 -3.90
N GLY A 26 2.49 13.98 -4.66
CA GLY A 26 2.85 15.40 -4.63
C GLY A 26 2.63 16.06 -3.26
N TRP A 27 1.80 15.46 -2.40
CA TRP A 27 1.48 15.97 -1.07
C TRP A 27 2.41 15.30 -0.05
N GLN A 28 3.69 15.63 -0.12
CA GLN A 28 4.80 14.99 0.61
C GLN A 28 4.65 14.88 2.14
N SER A 29 3.64 15.51 2.74
CA SER A 29 3.32 15.44 4.16
C SER A 29 2.28 14.38 4.52
N ILE A 30 1.60 13.76 3.55
CA ILE A 30 0.54 12.78 3.82
C ILE A 30 1.06 11.35 3.73
N ARG A 31 0.38 10.45 4.42
CA ARG A 31 0.50 8.99 4.28
C ARG A 31 -0.76 8.49 3.62
N PHE A 32 -0.64 7.57 2.67
CA PHE A 32 -1.82 7.04 2.01
C PHE A 32 -1.62 5.58 1.62
N GLU A 33 -2.76 4.92 1.46
CA GLU A 33 -2.90 3.62 0.82
C GLU A 33 -4.04 3.74 -0.19
N VAL A 34 -3.76 3.43 -1.45
CA VAL A 34 -4.76 3.34 -2.52
C VAL A 34 -4.80 1.90 -2.96
N THR A 35 -5.98 1.29 -2.94
CA THR A 35 -6.19 -0.07 -3.43
C THR A 35 -7.19 -0.02 -4.56
N GLU A 36 -6.83 -0.60 -5.70
CA GLU A 36 -7.72 -0.85 -6.83
C GLU A 36 -7.88 -2.35 -6.99
N PHE A 37 -9.10 -2.85 -6.94
CA PHE A 37 -9.40 -4.24 -7.25
C PHE A 37 -9.88 -4.34 -8.71
N GLY A 38 -9.44 -5.38 -9.41
CA GLY A 38 -9.99 -5.73 -10.72
C GLY A 38 -11.42 -6.28 -10.62
N ASP A 39 -12.00 -6.62 -11.75
CA ASP A 39 -13.29 -7.32 -11.76
C ASP A 39 -13.15 -8.72 -11.15
N SER A 40 -14.27 -9.37 -10.82
CA SER A 40 -14.28 -10.68 -10.13
C SER A 40 -13.34 -11.69 -10.81
N GLY A 41 -12.36 -12.21 -10.06
CA GLY A 41 -11.35 -13.12 -10.61
C GLY A 41 -9.98 -12.49 -10.89
N GLU A 42 -9.88 -11.16 -10.89
CA GLU A 42 -8.69 -10.44 -11.35
C GLU A 42 -7.84 -9.92 -10.19
N SER A 43 -6.52 -9.92 -10.39
CA SER A 43 -5.58 -9.30 -9.46
C SER A 43 -5.79 -7.79 -9.37
N GLY A 44 -5.75 -7.26 -8.15
CA GLY A 44 -5.73 -5.82 -7.91
C GLY A 44 -4.32 -5.24 -7.82
N GLU A 45 -4.26 -3.97 -7.45
CA GLU A 45 -3.05 -3.22 -7.20
C GLU A 45 -3.20 -2.40 -5.92
N ARG A 46 -2.12 -2.30 -5.16
CA ARG A 46 -2.03 -1.45 -3.98
C ARG A 46 -0.82 -0.53 -4.09
N TRP A 47 -1.05 0.77 -3.86
CA TRP A 47 -0.03 1.79 -3.72
C TRP A 47 -0.01 2.29 -2.28
N VAL A 48 1.17 2.31 -1.69
CA VAL A 48 1.42 2.78 -0.34
C VAL A 48 2.45 3.87 -0.39
N TYR A 49 2.27 4.95 0.37
CA TYR A 49 3.27 6.00 0.48
C TYR A 49 3.42 6.44 1.92
N THR A 50 4.67 6.60 2.32
CA THR A 50 5.00 7.34 3.54
C THR A 50 6.06 8.39 3.27
N PRO A 51 6.08 9.51 4.03
CA PRO A 51 7.13 10.51 3.90
C PRO A 51 8.54 9.96 4.14
N SER A 52 8.68 8.90 4.97
CA SER A 52 10.00 8.38 5.34
C SER A 52 10.54 7.33 4.35
N LEU A 53 9.66 6.56 3.70
CA LEU A 53 10.04 5.45 2.82
C LEU A 53 9.76 5.72 1.33
N GLY A 54 8.92 6.71 1.02
CA GLY A 54 8.46 6.98 -0.33
C GLY A 54 7.36 6.01 -0.77
N ALA A 55 7.22 5.85 -2.09
CA ALA A 55 6.17 5.02 -2.68
C ALA A 55 6.57 3.54 -2.75
N PHE A 56 5.60 2.69 -2.46
CA PHE A 56 5.61 1.24 -2.66
C PHE A 56 4.39 0.84 -3.47
N HIS A 57 4.56 -0.08 -4.41
CA HIS A 57 3.49 -0.60 -5.25
C HIS A 57 3.62 -2.11 -5.32
N VAL A 58 2.48 -2.79 -5.25
CA VAL A 58 2.41 -4.25 -5.30
C VAL A 58 1.09 -4.69 -5.93
N HIS A 59 1.13 -5.79 -6.68
CA HIS A 59 -0.09 -6.48 -7.11
C HIS A 59 -0.67 -7.25 -5.94
N VAL A 60 -1.99 -7.32 -5.88
CA VAL A 60 -2.69 -8.09 -4.85
C VAL A 60 -3.65 -9.09 -5.45
N ASP A 61 -3.92 -10.19 -4.77
CA ASP A 61 -5.03 -11.07 -5.14
C ASP A 61 -6.39 -10.49 -4.69
N GLU A 62 -7.47 -11.20 -5.00
CA GLU A 62 -8.85 -10.81 -4.66
C GLU A 62 -9.09 -10.65 -3.14
N VAL A 63 -8.23 -11.23 -2.30
CA VAL A 63 -8.34 -11.17 -0.83
C VAL A 63 -7.35 -10.15 -0.25
N GLY A 64 -6.52 -9.53 -1.08
CA GLY A 64 -5.53 -8.52 -0.68
C GLY A 64 -4.15 -9.06 -0.34
N ASN A 65 -3.84 -10.33 -0.63
CA ASN A 65 -2.49 -10.85 -0.43
C ASN A 65 -1.52 -10.28 -1.47
N TYR A 66 -0.30 -9.96 -1.05
CA TYR A 66 0.73 -9.43 -1.95
C TYR A 66 1.22 -10.52 -2.91
N LEU A 67 1.22 -10.21 -4.19
CA LEU A 67 1.74 -11.07 -5.25
C LEU A 67 3.19 -10.71 -5.54
N VAL A 68 4.11 -11.59 -5.14
CA VAL A 68 5.54 -11.45 -5.45
C VAL A 68 5.86 -12.28 -6.69
N THR A 69 6.29 -11.62 -7.76
CA THR A 69 6.59 -12.29 -9.03
C THR A 69 7.88 -13.11 -8.94
N GLU A 70 7.97 -14.16 -9.76
CA GLU A 70 9.19 -14.95 -9.91
C GLU A 70 10.41 -14.07 -10.24
N ASN A 71 10.24 -13.09 -11.13
CA ASN A 71 11.33 -12.20 -11.54
C ASN A 71 11.80 -11.32 -10.38
N ARG A 72 10.89 -10.91 -9.49
CA ARG A 72 11.22 -10.20 -8.25
C ARG A 72 12.00 -11.10 -7.30
N LEU A 73 11.55 -12.35 -7.10
CA LEU A 73 12.27 -13.33 -6.26
C LEU A 73 13.67 -13.62 -6.79
N ARG A 74 13.82 -13.85 -8.10
CA ARG A 74 15.13 -14.07 -8.73
C ARG A 74 16.04 -12.86 -8.53
N SER A 75 15.51 -11.65 -8.72
CA SER A 75 16.27 -10.41 -8.50
C SER A 75 16.73 -10.27 -7.05
N LEU A 76 15.96 -10.72 -6.04
CA LEU A 76 16.39 -10.72 -4.65
C LEU A 76 17.53 -11.72 -4.41
N MET A 77 17.45 -12.90 -5.03
CA MET A 77 18.48 -13.93 -4.92
C MET A 77 19.79 -13.51 -5.60
N ASP A 78 19.71 -12.81 -6.74
CA ASP A 78 20.89 -12.37 -7.51
C ASP A 78 21.59 -11.16 -6.85
N ASN A 79 20.84 -10.27 -6.21
CA ASN A 79 21.38 -9.08 -5.54
C ASN A 79 21.65 -9.29 -4.05
N GLY A 80 21.19 -10.41 -3.48
CA GLY A 80 21.30 -10.70 -2.07
C GLY A 80 22.73 -11.03 -1.64
N THR A 81 23.13 -10.52 -0.48
CA THR A 81 24.33 -10.98 0.21
C THR A 81 24.11 -12.44 0.64
N ASN A 82 25.20 -13.23 0.75
CA ASN A 82 25.13 -14.62 1.21
C ASN A 82 24.88 -14.75 2.74
N ASP A 83 24.23 -13.74 3.33
CA ASP A 83 23.91 -13.61 4.75
C ASP A 83 22.40 -13.73 4.95
N ILE A 84 21.99 -14.62 5.86
CA ILE A 84 20.58 -14.97 6.09
C ILE A 84 19.79 -13.77 6.64
N LEU A 85 20.41 -12.92 7.45
CA LEU A 85 19.73 -11.75 8.01
C LEU A 85 19.42 -10.74 6.91
N SER A 86 20.39 -10.46 6.04
CA SER A 86 20.21 -9.60 4.86
C SER A 86 19.07 -10.09 3.96
N ILE A 87 19.00 -11.40 3.72
CA ILE A 87 17.90 -12.01 2.94
C ILE A 87 16.55 -11.75 3.62
N ARG A 88 16.45 -11.95 4.93
CA ARG A 88 15.19 -11.73 5.67
C ARG A 88 14.72 -10.27 5.59
N GLU A 89 15.63 -9.31 5.67
CA GLU A 89 15.32 -7.88 5.53
C GLU A 89 14.81 -7.54 4.13
N GLU A 90 15.42 -8.12 3.09
CA GLU A 90 14.97 -7.93 1.71
C GLU A 90 13.59 -8.56 1.45
N PHE A 91 13.32 -9.73 2.03
CA PHE A 91 11.98 -10.33 1.99
C PHE A 91 10.94 -9.47 2.71
N ASP A 92 11.25 -8.97 3.91
CA ASP A 92 10.37 -8.06 4.65
C ASP A 92 10.06 -6.80 3.83
N ARG A 93 11.07 -6.25 3.14
CA ARG A 93 10.90 -5.08 2.28
C ARG A 93 10.02 -5.36 1.06
N VAL A 94 10.20 -6.51 0.41
CA VAL A 94 9.37 -6.92 -0.75
C VAL A 94 7.93 -7.18 -0.35
N LEU A 95 7.72 -7.63 0.89
CA LEU A 95 6.40 -7.78 1.48
C LEU A 95 5.84 -6.46 2.07
N GLY A 96 6.48 -5.32 1.83
CA GLY A 96 6.00 -4.01 2.27
C GLY A 96 6.10 -3.77 3.79
N GLY A 97 6.78 -4.63 4.54
CA GLY A 97 6.85 -4.59 6.00
C GLY A 97 7.24 -3.23 6.61
N PRO A 98 8.25 -2.50 6.06
CA PRO A 98 8.58 -1.16 6.55
C PRO A 98 7.42 -0.16 6.44
N TRP A 99 6.65 -0.21 5.33
CA TRP A 99 5.49 0.66 5.13
C TRP A 99 4.36 0.29 6.08
N ASP A 100 4.05 -1.00 6.23
CA ASP A 100 3.01 -1.45 7.15
C ASP A 100 3.32 -1.03 8.59
N ARG A 101 4.56 -1.19 9.07
CA ARG A 101 4.95 -0.75 10.42
C ARG A 101 4.78 0.75 10.65
N GLU A 102 5.10 1.58 9.65
CA GLU A 102 4.88 3.02 9.77
C GLU A 102 3.39 3.38 9.75
N LEU A 103 2.58 2.68 8.95
CA LEU A 103 1.15 2.93 8.84
C LEU A 103 0.34 2.39 10.02
N GLU A 104 0.80 1.33 10.68
CA GLU A 104 0.07 0.64 11.74
C GLU A 104 -0.32 1.59 12.88
N THR A 105 0.58 2.47 13.29
CA THR A 105 0.31 3.50 14.30
C THR A 105 -0.88 4.41 13.93
N PHE A 106 -1.13 4.64 12.64
CA PHE A 106 -2.25 5.46 12.18
C PHE A 106 -3.52 4.66 11.93
N ARG A 107 -3.42 3.33 11.80
CA ARG A 107 -4.57 2.42 11.74
C ARG A 107 -5.20 2.24 13.12
N GLU A 108 -4.39 2.06 14.17
CA GLU A 108 -4.87 1.92 15.56
C GLU A 108 -5.58 3.18 16.07
N VAL A 109 -5.03 4.37 15.78
CA VAL A 109 -5.63 5.66 16.19
C VAL A 109 -7.03 5.88 15.61
N ALA A 110 -7.35 5.21 14.50
CA ALA A 110 -8.65 5.33 13.84
C ALA A 110 -9.75 4.56 14.57
N ASP A 111 -9.43 3.40 15.16
CA ASP A 111 -10.42 2.55 15.83
C ASP A 111 -11.00 3.23 17.08
N GLU A 112 -10.26 4.18 17.66
CA GLU A 112 -10.70 5.02 18.77
C GLU A 112 -11.46 6.29 18.33
N SER A 113 -11.47 6.63 17.02
CA SER A 113 -12.07 7.85 16.48
C SER A 113 -13.24 7.52 15.54
N SER A 114 -14.44 7.98 15.85
CA SER A 114 -15.63 7.68 15.04
C SER A 114 -15.48 8.19 13.59
N VAL A 115 -15.20 7.28 12.65
CA VAL A 115 -15.14 7.58 11.22
C VAL A 115 -16.53 8.02 10.75
N THR A 116 -16.65 9.29 10.33
CA THR A 116 -17.90 9.82 9.76
C THR A 116 -17.87 9.59 8.25
N TRP A 117 -18.60 8.60 7.77
CA TRP A 117 -18.80 8.35 6.34
C TRP A 117 -19.69 9.45 5.73
N LEU A 118 -19.13 10.26 4.84
CA LEU A 118 -19.91 11.22 4.03
C LEU A 118 -20.40 10.52 2.76
N HIS A 119 -21.63 9.99 2.81
CA HIS A 119 -22.30 9.48 1.62
C HIS A 119 -23.08 10.62 0.93
N ARG A 120 -22.63 11.08 -0.24
CA ARG A 120 -23.43 11.95 -1.10
C ARG A 120 -24.29 11.05 -2.00
N VAL A 121 -25.58 10.94 -1.69
CA VAL A 121 -26.58 10.44 -2.63
C VAL A 121 -26.80 11.49 -3.72
N GLY A 122 -26.71 11.05 -4.98
CA GLY A 122 -27.13 11.79 -6.17
C GLY A 122 -28.16 10.98 -6.91
#